data_AF-A0A7Z2SRK6-F1
#
_entry.id   AF-A0A7Z2SRK6-F1
#
_cell.length_a   1.000
_cell.length_b   1.000
_cell.length_c   1.000
_cell.angle_alpha   90.00
_cell.angle_beta   90.00
_cell.angle_gamma   90.00
#
_symmetry.space_group_name_H-M   'P 1'
#
loop_
_entity.id
_entity.type
_entity.pdbx_description
1 polymer ?
#
loop_
_entity_poly.entity_id
_entity_poly.type
_entity_poly.pdbx_seq_one_letter_code
_entity_poly.pdbx_strand_id
1 'polypeptide(L)'
;MTVRMIKNSWWVDFTVNSTRYRKRSPENTKAGAQAYEATLRQKLARGDSIDIGALRSKDLTFAEFAVKWFEDYVRPNNKYSEQLSKKYILSSSLLPFFGRKPVGQIKGHDIERYKAQQVRQGYTNKTITNRLTVLNKCLLTAYEWLELEEAPPKIKWPKRALPEIDYLSPEECESLLSQANGLVRELVLTALRTGMRQGELRGLQWSSLDWLTRTVAVRHSYDDRGKTLVTPKNNRTRHIPLDIDVYTMLYRRKKDTGYVFRGSEGRPFTNYRMHYAIRKLCRKVGFRTIGWHTLRHTFASHLAMRGVPLPAIKELMGHSTITTTMRYAHVAPSTLRTAIEMLNPKTMMATDSGQPVGNRWQEVQRSVARQKNAAAEYA
;
A
#
# COMPACT_ATOMS: atom_id res chain seq x y z
N MET A 1 14.27 7.15 -40.47
CA MET A 1 12.80 7.11 -40.33
C MET A 1 12.36 8.29 -39.49
N THR A 2 11.44 9.12 -39.99
CA THR A 2 10.98 10.36 -39.34
C THR A 2 9.96 10.12 -38.23
N VAL A 3 9.43 8.90 -38.11
CA VAL A 3 8.59 8.47 -37.00
C VAL A 3 9.16 7.20 -36.36
N ARG A 4 9.10 7.11 -35.03
CA ARG A 4 9.61 5.96 -34.26
C ARG A 4 8.79 5.69 -33.00
N MET A 5 8.70 4.42 -32.63
CA MET A 5 8.06 4.00 -31.39
C MET A 5 9.08 3.97 -30.25
N ILE A 6 8.78 4.65 -29.14
CA ILE A 6 9.61 4.69 -27.92
C ILE A 6 8.71 4.44 -26.71
N LYS A 7 8.98 3.37 -25.94
CA LYS A 7 8.25 3.01 -24.71
C LYS A 7 6.70 3.06 -24.90
N ASN A 8 6.20 2.37 -25.94
CA ASN A 8 4.77 2.32 -26.32
C ASN A 8 4.13 3.67 -26.73
N SER A 9 4.92 4.67 -27.11
CA SER A 9 4.42 5.91 -27.71
C SER A 9 5.07 6.17 -29.07
N TRP A 10 4.30 6.65 -30.04
CA TRP A 10 4.84 7.12 -31.32
C TRP A 10 5.39 8.54 -31.21
N TRP A 11 6.55 8.76 -31.81
CA TRP A 11 7.27 10.03 -31.84
C TRP A 11 7.62 10.42 -33.26
N VAL A 12 7.53 11.71 -33.53
CA VAL A 12 8.02 12.36 -34.73
C VAL A 12 9.42 12.90 -34.44
N ASP A 13 10.37 12.68 -35.35
CA ASP A 13 11.78 13.06 -35.23
C ASP A 13 12.36 13.38 -36.60
N PHE A 14 12.47 14.67 -36.94
CA PHE A 14 12.98 15.12 -38.23
C PHE A 14 13.75 16.44 -38.10
N THR A 15 14.55 16.75 -39.12
CA THR A 15 15.39 17.96 -39.15
C THR A 15 14.95 18.86 -40.31
N VAL A 16 14.81 20.16 -40.04
CA VAL A 16 14.54 21.22 -41.03
C VAL A 16 15.45 22.41 -40.72
N ASN A 17 16.14 22.96 -41.72
CA ASN A 17 17.04 24.11 -41.58
C ASN A 17 18.02 23.96 -40.40
N SER A 18 18.71 22.81 -40.34
CA SER A 18 19.67 22.45 -39.27
C SER A 18 19.08 22.37 -37.84
N THR A 19 17.76 22.50 -37.68
CA THR A 19 17.06 22.39 -36.41
C THR A 19 16.33 21.04 -36.34
N ARG A 20 16.58 20.27 -35.28
CA ARG A 20 15.94 18.96 -35.05
C ARG A 20 14.67 19.13 -34.23
N TYR A 21 13.56 18.63 -34.76
CA TYR A 21 12.26 18.60 -34.10
C TYR A 21 11.93 17.19 -33.66
N ARG A 22 11.73 17.00 -32.35
CA ARG A 22 11.32 15.72 -31.77
C ARG A 22 10.10 15.92 -30.88
N LYS A 23 8.91 15.54 -31.36
CA LYS A 23 7.64 15.69 -30.61
C LYS A 23 6.88 14.37 -30.57
N ARG A 24 6.15 14.13 -29.47
CA ARG A 24 5.28 12.95 -29.35
C ARG A 24 4.06 13.12 -30.26
N SER A 25 3.68 12.06 -30.98
CA SER A 25 2.45 12.06 -31.77
C SER A 25 1.22 12.11 -30.86
N PRO A 26 0.24 13.00 -31.11
CA PRO A 26 -1.03 13.03 -30.38
C PRO A 26 -1.80 11.71 -30.51
N GLU A 27 -1.76 11.14 -31.70
CA GLU A 27 -2.32 9.83 -31.99
C GLU A 27 -1.26 8.74 -31.83
N ASN A 28 -1.54 7.76 -30.99
CA ASN A 28 -0.60 6.68 -30.70
C ASN A 28 -0.63 5.56 -31.75
N THR A 29 -0.64 5.92 -33.03
CA THR A 29 -0.59 5.02 -34.17
C THR A 29 0.52 5.46 -35.12
N LYS A 30 1.07 4.52 -35.92
CA LYS A 30 2.11 4.85 -36.91
C LYS A 30 1.58 5.86 -37.94
N ALA A 31 0.36 5.65 -38.42
CA ALA A 31 -0.30 6.52 -39.40
C ALA A 31 -0.56 7.93 -38.83
N GLY A 32 -1.06 8.03 -37.59
CA GLY A 32 -1.27 9.31 -36.92
C GLY A 32 0.04 10.09 -36.69
N ALA A 33 1.12 9.39 -36.37
CA ALA A 33 2.45 10.01 -36.26
C ALA A 33 2.97 10.54 -37.60
N GLN A 34 2.69 9.85 -38.71
CA GLN A 34 3.06 10.32 -40.05
C GLN A 34 2.24 11.55 -40.45
N ALA A 35 0.94 11.56 -40.18
CA ALA A 35 0.08 12.73 -40.42
C ALA A 35 0.50 13.95 -39.59
N TYR A 36 0.88 13.71 -38.32
CA TYR A 36 1.39 14.76 -37.44
C TYR A 36 2.73 15.32 -37.93
N GLU A 37 3.64 14.47 -38.42
CA GLU A 37 4.91 14.91 -39.02
C GLU A 37 4.70 15.79 -40.25
N ALA A 38 3.80 15.39 -41.15
CA ALA A 38 3.43 16.18 -42.32
C ALA A 38 2.85 17.55 -41.94
N THR A 39 2.00 17.58 -40.90
CA THR A 39 1.41 18.82 -40.38
C THR A 39 2.48 19.77 -39.81
N LEU A 40 3.46 19.23 -39.08
CA LEU A 40 4.57 20.03 -38.53
C LEU A 40 5.46 20.60 -39.64
N ARG A 41 5.77 19.82 -40.68
CA ARG A 41 6.51 20.30 -41.85
C ARG A 41 5.76 21.38 -42.61
N GLN A 42 4.45 21.23 -42.76
CA GLN A 42 3.61 22.23 -43.44
C GLN A 42 3.58 23.56 -42.68
N LYS A 43 3.56 23.53 -41.34
CA LYS A 43 3.67 24.73 -40.50
C LYS A 43 5.02 25.44 -40.69
N LEU A 44 6.12 24.69 -40.66
CA LEU A 44 7.46 25.25 -40.91
C LEU A 44 7.59 25.85 -42.31
N ALA A 45 6.99 25.21 -43.33
CA ALA A 45 7.01 25.71 -44.70
C ALA A 45 6.23 27.03 -44.87
N ARG A 46 5.24 27.29 -44.01
CA ARG A 46 4.47 28.55 -43.98
C ARG A 46 5.15 29.67 -43.19
N GLY A 47 6.31 29.40 -42.59
CA GLY A 47 6.97 30.36 -41.68
C GLY A 47 6.33 30.43 -40.30
N ASP A 48 5.35 29.57 -40.00
CA ASP A 48 4.79 29.46 -38.66
C ASP A 48 5.83 28.82 -37.75
N SER A 49 6.15 29.47 -36.62
CA SER A 49 6.96 28.80 -35.62
C SER A 49 6.16 27.63 -35.02
N ILE A 50 6.78 26.45 -34.95
CA ILE A 50 6.21 25.29 -34.25
C ILE A 50 6.05 25.58 -32.74
N ASP A 51 6.69 26.64 -32.23
CA ASP A 51 6.84 26.97 -30.81
C ASP A 51 6.17 28.29 -30.37
N ILE A 52 4.95 28.60 -30.82
CA ILE A 52 4.13 29.69 -30.23
C ILE A 52 3.51 29.28 -28.86
N GLY A 53 3.96 28.18 -28.25
CA GLY A 53 3.58 27.76 -26.89
C GLY A 53 4.71 27.79 -25.86
N ALA A 54 5.98 27.93 -26.28
CA ALA A 54 7.14 27.67 -25.42
C ALA A 54 7.60 28.88 -24.58
N LEU A 55 7.21 30.10 -24.96
CA LEU A 55 7.61 31.34 -24.27
C LEU A 55 6.76 31.67 -23.02
N ARG A 56 5.84 30.80 -22.61
CA ARG A 56 5.10 30.92 -21.33
C ARG A 56 5.22 29.70 -20.40
N SER A 57 5.86 28.60 -20.83
CA SER A 57 5.94 27.37 -20.01
C SER A 57 7.17 27.28 -19.13
N LYS A 58 8.31 27.86 -19.53
CA LYS A 58 9.60 27.73 -18.82
C LYS A 58 9.70 28.56 -17.54
N ASP A 59 8.95 29.65 -17.44
CA ASP A 59 8.94 30.56 -16.27
C ASP A 59 7.81 30.27 -15.28
N LEU A 60 6.99 29.25 -15.53
CA LEU A 60 5.88 28.91 -14.66
C LEU A 60 6.41 28.62 -13.24
N THR A 61 5.90 29.35 -12.26
CA THR A 61 6.32 29.14 -10.87
C THR A 61 5.83 27.78 -10.37
N PHE A 62 6.50 27.24 -9.36
CA PHE A 62 6.07 26.00 -8.72
C PHE A 62 4.63 26.11 -8.19
N ALA A 63 4.23 27.28 -7.68
CA ALA A 63 2.87 27.48 -7.20
C ALA A 63 1.83 27.36 -8.32
N GLU A 64 2.05 28.04 -9.44
CA GLU A 64 1.15 27.98 -10.60
C GLU A 64 1.09 26.57 -11.19
N PHE A 65 2.25 25.91 -11.33
CA PHE A 65 2.30 24.54 -11.81
C PHE A 65 1.58 23.58 -10.86
N ALA A 66 1.79 23.72 -9.55
CA ALA A 66 1.20 22.83 -8.55
C ALA A 66 -0.34 22.89 -8.55
N VAL A 67 -0.93 24.05 -8.84
CA VAL A 67 -2.39 24.19 -9.01
C VAL A 67 -2.87 23.37 -10.21
N LYS A 68 -2.26 23.56 -11.39
CA LYS A 68 -2.60 22.80 -12.60
C LYS A 68 -2.40 21.30 -12.40
N TRP A 69 -1.26 20.91 -11.83
CA TRP A 69 -0.96 19.53 -11.49
C TRP A 69 -1.99 18.92 -10.54
N PHE A 70 -2.47 19.68 -9.56
CA PHE A 70 -3.46 19.18 -8.63
C PHE A 70 -4.81 18.92 -9.31
N GLU A 71 -5.28 19.86 -10.12
CA GLU A 71 -6.56 19.76 -10.83
C GLU A 71 -6.52 18.68 -11.92
N ASP A 72 -5.50 18.69 -12.78
CA ASP A 72 -5.48 17.88 -14.01
C ASP A 72 -4.88 16.48 -13.80
N TYR A 73 -4.01 16.31 -12.79
CA TYR A 73 -3.40 15.00 -12.50
C TYR A 73 -3.92 14.40 -11.19
N VAL A 74 -3.90 15.14 -10.08
CA VAL A 74 -4.20 14.56 -8.76
C VAL A 74 -5.68 14.23 -8.59
N ARG A 75 -6.60 15.12 -8.98
CA ARG A 75 -8.04 14.86 -8.84
C ARG A 75 -8.54 13.63 -9.62
N PRO A 76 -8.23 13.47 -10.92
CA PRO A 76 -8.74 12.32 -11.67
C PRO A 76 -8.06 11.00 -11.30
N ASN A 77 -6.77 11.02 -10.92
CA ASN A 77 -5.99 9.79 -10.76
C ASN A 77 -5.83 9.30 -9.31
N ASN A 78 -6.17 10.11 -8.31
CA ASN A 78 -5.97 9.75 -6.90
C ASN A 78 -7.28 9.67 -6.13
N LYS A 79 -7.33 8.77 -5.14
CA LYS A 79 -8.45 8.67 -4.20
C LYS A 79 -8.60 9.99 -3.44
N TYR A 80 -9.84 10.35 -3.08
CA TYR A 80 -10.15 11.60 -2.38
C TYR A 80 -9.29 11.84 -1.12
N SER A 81 -9.04 10.80 -0.32
CA SER A 81 -8.17 10.91 0.86
C SER A 81 -6.71 11.23 0.53
N GLU A 82 -6.20 10.72 -0.59
CA GLU A 82 -4.86 11.03 -1.08
C GLU A 82 -4.79 12.46 -1.65
N GLN A 83 -5.84 12.90 -2.36
CA GLN A 83 -5.96 14.29 -2.83
C GLN A 83 -5.83 15.26 -1.66
N LEU A 84 -6.58 15.04 -0.58
CA LEU A 84 -6.53 15.91 0.60
C LEU A 84 -5.16 15.88 1.30
N SER A 85 -4.50 14.72 1.35
CA SER A 85 -3.14 14.62 1.90
C SER A 85 -2.13 15.41 1.05
N LYS A 86 -2.22 15.32 -0.29
CA LYS A 86 -1.36 16.08 -1.21
C LYS A 86 -1.64 17.58 -1.09
N LYS A 87 -2.92 17.98 -1.05
CA LYS A 87 -3.34 19.38 -0.87
C LYS A 87 -2.74 19.97 0.40
N TYR A 88 -2.83 19.25 1.52
CA TYR A 88 -2.24 19.68 2.78
C TYR A 88 -0.71 19.79 2.69
N ILE A 89 -0.01 18.81 2.10
CA ILE A 89 1.44 18.84 1.92
C ILE A 89 1.87 20.04 1.04
N LEU A 90 1.14 20.28 -0.04
CA LEU A 90 1.36 21.43 -0.92
C LEU A 90 1.21 22.74 -0.15
N SER A 91 0.05 22.98 0.47
CA SER A 91 -0.24 24.26 1.13
C SER A 91 0.58 24.51 2.39
N SER A 92 0.78 23.50 3.24
CA SER A 92 1.45 23.68 4.53
C SER A 92 2.98 23.62 4.46
N SER A 93 3.56 23.17 3.34
CA SER A 93 5.00 22.90 3.31
C SER A 93 5.69 23.19 1.99
N LEU A 94 5.19 22.68 0.85
CA LEU A 94 5.91 22.84 -0.42
C LEU A 94 5.72 24.24 -1.01
N LEU A 95 4.49 24.77 -1.03
CA LEU A 95 4.20 26.11 -1.56
C LEU A 95 4.89 27.23 -0.76
N PRO A 96 4.92 27.20 0.59
CA PRO A 96 5.67 28.20 1.36
C PRO A 96 7.17 28.28 1.03
N PHE A 97 7.79 27.16 0.61
CA PHE A 97 9.22 27.13 0.32
C PHE A 97 9.55 27.32 -1.16
N PHE A 98 8.88 26.57 -2.04
CA PHE A 98 9.18 26.54 -3.47
C PHE A 98 8.29 27.46 -4.32
N GLY A 99 7.17 27.93 -3.77
CA GLY A 99 6.06 28.48 -4.55
C GLY A 99 6.42 29.55 -5.57
N ARG A 100 7.30 30.50 -5.21
CA ARG A 100 7.72 31.61 -6.09
C ARG A 100 8.81 31.23 -7.09
N LYS A 101 9.44 30.07 -6.95
CA LYS A 101 10.56 29.66 -7.79
C LYS A 101 10.03 29.06 -9.10
N PRO A 102 10.60 29.40 -10.27
CA PRO A 102 10.27 28.71 -11.52
C PRO A 102 10.46 27.20 -11.37
N VAL A 103 9.46 26.40 -11.76
CA VAL A 103 9.44 24.96 -11.49
C VAL A 103 10.60 24.24 -12.17
N GLY A 104 10.99 24.68 -13.38
CA GLY A 104 12.12 24.13 -14.12
C GLY A 104 13.49 24.53 -13.57
N GLN A 105 13.56 25.47 -12.63
CA GLN A 105 14.80 25.92 -12.01
C GLN A 105 15.04 25.35 -10.61
N ILE A 106 14.18 24.45 -10.12
CA ILE A 106 14.36 23.79 -8.82
C ILE A 106 15.51 22.79 -8.93
N LYS A 107 16.62 23.08 -8.24
CA LYS A 107 17.84 22.27 -8.26
C LYS A 107 17.97 21.41 -7.01
N GLY A 108 18.89 20.44 -7.05
CA GLY A 108 19.16 19.56 -5.92
C GLY A 108 19.52 20.30 -4.62
N HIS A 109 20.25 21.41 -4.73
CA HIS A 109 20.59 22.24 -3.57
C HIS A 109 19.36 22.85 -2.88
N ASP A 110 18.30 23.22 -3.63
CA ASP A 110 17.06 23.72 -3.04
C ASP A 110 16.34 22.64 -2.23
N ILE A 111 16.40 21.39 -2.70
CA ILE A 111 15.82 20.24 -2.00
C ILE A 111 16.59 19.95 -0.71
N GLU A 112 17.92 20.06 -0.72
CA GLU A 112 18.72 19.90 0.50
C GLU A 112 18.49 21.06 1.49
N ARG A 113 18.34 22.31 1.02
CA ARG A 113 17.93 23.44 1.86
C ARG A 113 16.56 23.22 2.49
N TYR A 114 15.60 22.76 1.69
CA TYR A 114 14.26 22.41 2.19
C TYR A 114 14.35 21.32 3.26
N LYS A 115 15.06 20.21 3.00
CA LYS A 115 15.28 19.14 3.99
C LYS A 115 15.87 19.67 5.29
N ALA A 116 16.93 20.48 5.21
CA ALA A 116 17.58 21.07 6.38
C ALA A 116 16.59 21.92 7.20
N GLN A 117 15.77 22.75 6.55
CA GLN A 117 14.71 23.51 7.23
C GLN A 117 13.69 22.60 7.91
N GLN A 118 13.23 21.53 7.24
CA GLN A 118 12.27 20.59 7.82
C GLN A 118 12.83 19.88 9.07
N VAL A 119 14.11 19.52 9.06
CA VAL A 119 14.79 18.95 10.22
C VAL A 119 14.89 19.96 11.37
N ARG A 120 15.27 21.21 11.09
CA ARG A 120 15.30 22.29 12.10
C ARG A 120 13.93 22.56 12.72
N GLN A 121 12.86 22.35 11.95
CA GLN A 121 11.48 22.44 12.43
C GLN A 121 11.00 21.20 13.21
N GLY A 122 11.87 20.20 13.45
CA GLY A 122 11.57 19.02 14.24
C GLY A 122 10.74 17.95 13.53
N TYR A 123 10.59 18.01 12.19
CA TYR A 123 9.83 17.00 11.46
C TYR A 123 10.58 15.67 11.36
N THR A 124 9.85 14.57 11.59
CA THR A 124 10.42 13.22 11.43
C THR A 124 10.83 12.93 9.99
N ASN A 125 11.84 12.06 9.81
CA ASN A 125 12.26 11.59 8.47
C ASN A 125 11.12 11.01 7.64
N LYS A 126 10.12 10.37 8.28
CA LYS A 126 8.93 9.86 7.59
C LYS A 126 8.10 11.01 7.00
N THR A 127 7.87 12.07 7.76
CA THR A 127 7.13 13.26 7.30
C THR A 127 7.88 13.93 6.15
N ILE A 128 9.19 14.10 6.28
CA ILE A 128 10.05 14.68 5.24
C ILE A 128 9.98 13.84 3.97
N THR A 129 10.14 12.52 4.06
CA THR A 129 10.03 11.60 2.91
C THR A 129 8.68 11.70 2.21
N ASN A 130 7.58 11.78 2.96
CA ASN A 130 6.24 11.94 2.37
C ASN A 130 6.12 13.26 1.60
N ARG A 131 6.62 14.37 2.17
CA ARG A 131 6.62 15.68 1.52
C ARG A 131 7.47 15.68 0.24
N LEU A 132 8.67 15.09 0.30
CA LEU A 132 9.55 14.93 -0.86
C LEU A 132 8.96 14.01 -1.93
N THR A 133 8.15 13.02 -1.56
CA THR A 133 7.46 12.15 -2.54
C THR A 133 6.44 12.94 -3.36
N VAL A 134 5.69 13.84 -2.72
CA VAL A 134 4.76 14.74 -3.42
C VAL A 134 5.52 15.70 -4.32
N LEU A 135 6.59 16.33 -3.81
CA LEU A 135 7.45 17.20 -4.60
C LEU A 135 8.00 16.48 -5.82
N ASN A 136 8.62 15.32 -5.65
CA ASN A 136 9.21 14.55 -6.73
C ASN A 136 8.20 14.20 -7.82
N LYS A 137 6.99 13.79 -7.44
CA LYS A 137 5.95 13.47 -8.42
C LYS A 137 5.50 14.72 -9.18
N CYS A 138 5.36 15.85 -8.50
CA CYS A 138 5.02 17.12 -9.13
C CYS A 138 6.12 17.56 -10.12
N LEU A 139 7.40 17.51 -9.73
CA LEU A 139 8.53 17.88 -10.60
C LEU A 139 8.67 16.95 -11.82
N LEU A 140 8.46 15.64 -11.65
CA LEU A 140 8.43 14.70 -12.78
C LEU A 140 7.30 15.02 -13.76
N THR A 141 6.12 15.37 -13.25
CA THR A 141 5.01 15.79 -14.11
C THR A 141 5.30 17.14 -14.78
N ALA A 142 5.97 18.08 -14.10
CA ALA A 142 6.40 19.35 -14.70
C ALA A 142 7.39 19.14 -15.84
N TYR A 143 8.38 18.27 -15.64
CA TYR A 143 9.35 17.89 -16.66
C TYR A 143 8.67 17.36 -17.93
N GLU A 144 7.68 16.47 -17.76
CA GLU A 144 6.94 15.89 -18.88
C GLU A 144 5.99 16.89 -19.55
N TRP A 145 5.25 17.70 -18.78
CA TRP A 145 4.20 18.58 -19.31
C TRP A 145 4.72 19.89 -19.90
N LEU A 146 5.83 20.40 -19.37
CA LEU A 146 6.44 21.65 -19.84
C LEU A 146 7.59 21.40 -20.81
N GLU A 147 7.88 20.14 -21.14
CA GLU A 147 8.98 19.72 -22.00
C GLU A 147 10.32 20.35 -21.58
N LEU A 148 10.61 20.30 -20.27
CA LEU A 148 11.82 20.91 -19.72
C LEU A 148 13.08 20.21 -20.25
N GLU A 149 14.13 20.98 -20.51
CA GLU A 149 15.40 20.46 -21.04
C GLU A 149 16.15 19.62 -19.99
N GLU A 150 16.21 20.13 -18.76
CA GLU A 150 16.87 19.47 -17.64
C GLU A 150 15.92 18.52 -16.90
N ALA A 151 16.38 17.29 -16.66
CA ALA A 151 15.66 16.34 -15.84
C ALA A 151 15.58 16.82 -14.38
N PRO A 152 14.49 16.52 -13.66
CA PRO A 152 14.33 16.96 -12.29
C PRO A 152 15.41 16.34 -11.38
N PRO A 153 15.84 17.07 -10.33
CA PRO A 153 16.96 16.66 -9.50
C PRO A 153 16.70 15.34 -8.78
N LYS A 154 17.70 14.46 -8.76
CA LYS A 154 17.65 13.21 -8.01
C LYS A 154 17.58 13.47 -6.50
N ILE A 155 16.51 13.04 -5.86
CA ILE A 155 16.33 13.22 -4.41
C ILE A 155 17.09 12.17 -3.62
N LYS A 156 17.95 12.62 -2.69
CA LYS A 156 18.53 11.77 -1.64
C LYS A 156 17.55 11.64 -0.48
N TRP A 157 16.95 10.47 -0.33
CA TRP A 157 15.93 10.19 0.68
C TRP A 157 16.52 10.13 2.10
N PRO A 158 15.86 10.74 3.11
CA PRO A 158 16.25 10.56 4.51
C PRO A 158 16.25 9.08 4.91
N LYS A 159 17.31 8.64 5.60
CA LYS A 159 17.35 7.28 6.16
C LYS A 159 16.25 7.13 7.20
N ARG A 160 15.49 6.04 7.10
CA ARG A 160 14.40 5.75 8.03
C ARG A 160 14.76 4.53 8.86
N ALA A 161 14.82 4.71 10.18
CA ALA A 161 14.81 3.57 11.10
C ALA A 161 13.50 2.79 10.93
N LEU A 162 13.59 1.46 10.91
CA LEU A 162 12.41 0.63 10.99
C LEU A 162 11.77 0.89 12.36
N PRO A 163 10.51 1.34 12.41
CA PRO A 163 9.86 1.54 13.70
C PRO A 163 9.72 0.18 14.38
N GLU A 164 10.09 0.11 15.65
CA GLU A 164 9.72 -1.01 16.52
C GLU A 164 8.20 -1.16 16.53
N ILE A 165 7.75 -2.40 16.47
CA ILE A 165 6.31 -2.70 16.51
C ILE A 165 5.89 -2.76 17.96
N ASP A 166 5.08 -1.80 18.37
CA ASP A 166 4.35 -1.86 19.65
C ASP A 166 3.17 -2.84 19.54
N TYR A 167 3.08 -3.74 20.51
CA TYR A 167 2.00 -4.71 20.69
C TYR A 167 1.73 -4.90 22.18
N LEU A 168 0.56 -5.46 22.50
CA LEU A 168 0.15 -5.72 23.88
C LEU A 168 0.60 -7.11 24.36
N SER A 169 0.99 -7.23 25.62
CA SER A 169 1.13 -8.55 26.27
C SER A 169 -0.24 -9.25 26.43
N PRO A 170 -0.27 -10.57 26.67
CA PRO A 170 -1.51 -11.27 27.03
C PRO A 170 -2.24 -10.63 28.22
N GLU A 171 -1.51 -10.24 29.27
CA GLU A 171 -2.05 -9.62 30.48
C GLU A 171 -2.62 -8.23 30.20
N GLU A 172 -1.96 -7.44 29.35
CA GLU A 172 -2.47 -6.14 28.90
C GLU A 172 -3.75 -6.29 28.08
N CYS A 173 -3.85 -7.32 27.23
CA CYS A 173 -5.07 -7.64 26.49
C CYS A 173 -6.24 -7.98 27.43
N GLU A 174 -6.03 -8.86 28.41
CA GLU A 174 -7.06 -9.23 29.38
C GLU A 174 -7.47 -8.04 30.24
N SER A 175 -6.51 -7.23 30.68
CA SER A 175 -6.78 -6.01 31.44
C SER A 175 -7.59 -5.00 30.62
N LEU A 176 -7.27 -4.82 29.34
CA LEU A 176 -8.04 -3.95 28.43
C LEU A 176 -9.46 -4.47 28.21
N LEU A 177 -9.62 -5.77 28.01
CA LEU A 177 -10.91 -6.41 27.81
C LEU A 177 -11.77 -6.27 29.07
N SER A 178 -11.25 -6.64 30.25
CA SER A 178 -12.00 -6.60 31.52
C SER A 178 -12.58 -5.23 31.87
N GLN A 179 -11.89 -4.15 31.48
CA GLN A 179 -12.35 -2.76 31.67
C GLN A 179 -13.30 -2.26 30.57
N ALA A 180 -13.39 -2.97 29.45
CA ALA A 180 -14.29 -2.65 28.36
C ALA A 180 -15.68 -3.26 28.59
N ASN A 181 -16.71 -2.54 28.13
CA ASN A 181 -18.10 -2.99 28.25
C ASN A 181 -18.89 -2.77 26.95
N GLY A 182 -20.01 -3.47 26.83
CA GLY A 182 -20.92 -3.41 25.69
C GLY A 182 -20.21 -3.53 24.34
N LEU A 183 -20.67 -2.75 23.35
CA LEU A 183 -20.10 -2.74 22.00
C LEU A 183 -18.61 -2.40 21.93
N VAL A 184 -18.07 -1.64 22.90
CA VAL A 184 -16.63 -1.32 22.91
C VAL A 184 -15.82 -2.57 23.24
N ARG A 185 -16.25 -3.38 24.20
CA ARG A 185 -15.60 -4.67 24.52
C ARG A 185 -15.61 -5.58 23.30
N GLU A 186 -16.76 -5.70 22.65
CA GLU A 186 -16.91 -6.53 21.47
C GLU A 186 -15.98 -6.09 20.33
N LEU A 187 -15.92 -4.78 20.08
CA LEU A 187 -15.08 -4.19 19.05
C LEU A 187 -13.58 -4.42 19.33
N VAL A 188 -13.15 -4.30 20.58
CA VAL A 188 -11.76 -4.58 21.00
C VAL A 188 -11.44 -6.07 20.85
N LEU A 189 -12.33 -6.96 21.32
CA LEU A 189 -12.14 -8.40 21.19
C LEU A 189 -12.03 -8.82 19.72
N THR A 190 -12.95 -8.36 18.87
CA THR A 190 -12.89 -8.63 17.43
C THR A 190 -11.60 -8.09 16.81
N ALA A 191 -11.14 -6.90 17.19
CA ALA A 191 -9.88 -6.36 16.70
C ALA A 191 -8.67 -7.24 17.06
N LEU A 192 -8.60 -7.72 18.31
CA LEU A 192 -7.53 -8.57 18.83
C LEU A 192 -7.52 -9.98 18.21
N ARG A 193 -8.69 -10.52 17.86
CA ARG A 193 -8.84 -11.89 17.35
C ARG A 193 -8.88 -12.02 15.82
N THR A 194 -9.09 -10.91 15.10
CA THR A 194 -9.14 -10.93 13.62
C THR A 194 -8.01 -10.12 12.98
N GLY A 195 -7.36 -9.23 13.73
CA GLY A 195 -6.38 -8.31 13.19
C GLY A 195 -6.93 -7.35 12.13
N MET A 196 -8.25 -7.16 12.02
CA MET A 196 -8.86 -6.25 11.06
C MET A 196 -8.39 -4.80 11.27
N ARG A 197 -8.27 -4.04 10.17
CA ARG A 197 -7.95 -2.61 10.25
C ARG A 197 -9.14 -1.85 10.84
N GLN A 198 -8.87 -0.70 11.46
CA GLN A 198 -9.92 0.16 12.03
C GLN A 198 -11.06 0.46 11.05
N GLY A 199 -10.76 0.82 9.79
CA GLY A 199 -11.79 1.05 8.77
C GLY A 199 -12.58 -0.21 8.40
N GLU A 200 -11.95 -1.38 8.42
CA GLU A 200 -12.60 -2.66 8.13
C GLU A 200 -13.56 -3.06 9.27
N LEU A 201 -13.15 -2.87 10.53
CA LEU A 201 -14.01 -3.10 11.70
C LEU A 201 -15.26 -2.21 11.63
N ARG A 202 -15.08 -0.93 11.30
CA ARG A 202 -16.19 0.03 11.17
C ARG A 202 -17.11 -0.29 10.00
N GLY A 203 -16.53 -0.81 8.90
CA GLY A 203 -17.26 -1.20 7.71
C GLY A 203 -17.86 -2.61 7.78
N LEU A 204 -17.67 -3.33 8.90
CA LEU A 204 -18.12 -4.71 9.00
C LEU A 204 -19.65 -4.80 9.03
N GLN A 205 -20.19 -5.58 8.11
CA GLN A 205 -21.63 -5.83 7.97
C GLN A 205 -22.00 -7.24 8.43
N TRP A 206 -23.23 -7.41 8.89
CA TRP A 206 -23.75 -8.72 9.28
C TRP A 206 -23.74 -9.73 8.11
N SER A 207 -24.04 -9.27 6.90
CA SER A 207 -23.97 -10.05 5.65
C SER A 207 -22.56 -10.52 5.27
N SER A 208 -21.52 -10.07 5.97
CA SER A 208 -20.14 -10.51 5.77
C SER A 208 -19.76 -11.71 6.64
N LEU A 209 -20.63 -12.15 7.56
CA LEU A 209 -20.40 -13.27 8.47
C LEU A 209 -21.06 -14.52 7.92
N ASP A 210 -20.27 -15.56 7.70
CA ASP A 210 -20.75 -16.91 7.44
C ASP A 210 -20.77 -17.68 8.75
N TRP A 211 -21.99 -17.95 9.23
CA TRP A 211 -22.21 -18.61 10.51
C TRP A 211 -21.97 -20.12 10.48
N LEU A 212 -22.07 -20.74 9.30
CA LEU A 212 -21.85 -22.18 9.12
C LEU A 212 -20.35 -22.47 9.12
N THR A 213 -19.59 -21.72 8.33
CA THR A 213 -18.13 -21.88 8.21
C THR A 213 -17.35 -21.09 9.25
N ARG A 214 -18.05 -20.39 10.18
CA ARG A 214 -17.48 -19.52 11.23
C ARG A 214 -16.43 -18.56 10.67
N THR A 215 -16.74 -17.91 9.56
CA THR A 215 -15.77 -17.10 8.82
C THR A 215 -16.31 -15.70 8.57
N VAL A 216 -15.45 -14.69 8.68
CA VAL A 216 -15.76 -13.32 8.25
C VAL A 216 -15.08 -13.00 6.92
N ALA A 217 -15.87 -12.56 5.94
CA ALA A 217 -15.37 -12.05 4.68
C ALA A 217 -15.13 -10.53 4.79
N VAL A 218 -13.86 -10.10 4.83
CA VAL A 218 -13.52 -8.68 4.90
C VAL A 218 -13.62 -8.05 3.51
N ARG A 219 -14.82 -7.61 3.14
CA ARG A 219 -15.16 -7.08 1.80
C ARG A 219 -15.13 -5.57 1.70
N HIS A 220 -15.23 -4.86 2.82
CA HIS A 220 -15.36 -3.41 2.85
C HIS A 220 -14.52 -2.77 3.96
N SER A 221 -14.25 -1.48 3.78
CA SER A 221 -13.73 -0.58 4.80
C SER A 221 -14.59 0.68 4.78
N TYR A 222 -14.88 1.26 5.93
CA TYR A 222 -15.57 2.53 5.99
C TYR A 222 -14.58 3.69 5.83
N ASP A 223 -14.86 4.61 4.91
CA ASP A 223 -14.12 5.87 4.74
C ASP A 223 -14.90 7.03 5.38
N ASP A 224 -14.31 7.67 6.39
CA ASP A 224 -14.93 8.85 7.02
C ASP A 224 -15.06 10.04 6.08
N ARG A 225 -14.13 10.16 5.13
CA ARG A 225 -14.07 11.35 4.26
C ARG A 225 -15.16 11.30 3.21
N GLY A 226 -15.36 10.14 2.58
CA GLY A 226 -16.50 9.88 1.69
C GLY A 226 -17.80 9.48 2.41
N LYS A 227 -17.77 9.28 3.73
CA LYS A 227 -18.87 8.73 4.56
C LYS A 227 -19.51 7.46 3.97
N THR A 228 -18.71 6.65 3.27
CA THR A 228 -19.19 5.52 2.47
C THR A 228 -18.33 4.28 2.67
N LEU A 229 -18.88 3.13 2.29
CA LEU A 229 -18.11 1.90 2.20
C LEU A 229 -17.26 1.94 0.95
N VAL A 230 -15.97 1.66 1.13
CA VAL A 230 -15.01 1.49 0.07
C VAL A 230 -14.45 0.08 0.10
N THR A 231 -13.88 -0.37 -1.01
CA THR A 231 -13.11 -1.61 -1.01
C THR A 231 -11.91 -1.51 -0.05
N PRO A 232 -11.51 -2.62 0.60
CA PRO A 232 -10.33 -2.68 1.43
C PRO A 232 -9.09 -2.25 0.65
N LYS A 233 -8.04 -1.84 1.38
CA LYS A 233 -6.78 -1.46 0.75
C LYS A 233 -6.30 -2.61 -0.16
N ASN A 234 -6.08 -2.29 -1.45
CA ASN A 234 -5.69 -3.20 -2.53
C ASN A 234 -6.81 -4.04 -3.17
N ASN A 235 -8.09 -3.73 -2.94
CA ASN A 235 -9.25 -4.36 -3.60
C ASN A 235 -9.32 -5.89 -3.47
N ARG A 236 -8.77 -6.48 -2.40
CA ARG A 236 -8.83 -7.93 -2.16
C ARG A 236 -9.69 -8.23 -0.95
N THR A 237 -10.75 -9.01 -1.18
CA THR A 237 -11.47 -9.70 -0.11
C THR A 237 -10.57 -10.74 0.51
N ARG A 238 -10.65 -10.90 1.83
CA ARG A 238 -10.01 -12.00 2.54
C ARG A 238 -10.98 -12.61 3.53
N HIS A 239 -10.78 -13.88 3.82
CA HIS A 239 -11.57 -14.64 4.76
C HIS A 239 -10.76 -14.85 6.03
N ILE A 240 -11.37 -14.59 7.18
CA ILE A 240 -10.74 -14.76 8.49
C ILE A 240 -11.63 -15.74 9.28
N PRO A 241 -11.11 -16.91 9.66
CA PRO A 241 -11.80 -17.78 10.60
C PRO A 241 -12.04 -17.06 11.93
N LEU A 242 -13.24 -17.16 12.47
CA LEU A 242 -13.62 -16.55 13.73
C LEU A 242 -13.24 -17.46 14.88
N ASP A 243 -12.47 -16.89 15.79
CA ASP A 243 -12.29 -17.42 17.13
C ASP A 243 -13.65 -17.63 17.82
N ILE A 244 -13.72 -18.65 18.69
CA ILE A 244 -14.98 -19.10 19.29
C ILE A 244 -15.64 -18.01 20.15
N ASP A 245 -14.84 -17.20 20.83
CA ASP A 245 -15.35 -16.11 21.68
C ASP A 245 -15.99 -15.02 20.82
N VAL A 246 -15.33 -14.63 19.72
CA VAL A 246 -15.88 -13.66 18.77
C VAL A 246 -17.15 -14.19 18.12
N TYR A 247 -17.12 -15.44 17.66
CA TYR A 247 -18.28 -16.08 17.05
C TYR A 247 -19.48 -16.05 17.99
N THR A 248 -19.30 -16.57 19.21
CA THR A 248 -20.38 -16.70 20.21
C THR A 248 -20.94 -15.33 20.58
N MET A 249 -20.06 -14.35 20.81
CA MET A 249 -20.43 -12.98 21.13
C MET A 249 -21.26 -12.33 20.00
N LEU A 250 -20.83 -12.46 18.74
CA LEU A 250 -21.55 -11.87 17.61
C LEU A 250 -22.86 -12.61 17.31
N TYR A 251 -22.88 -13.94 17.45
CA TYR A 251 -24.04 -14.78 17.17
C TYR A 251 -25.24 -14.43 18.08
N ARG A 252 -24.98 -14.14 19.36
CA ARG A 252 -26.01 -13.76 20.35
C ARG A 252 -26.84 -12.53 19.97
N ARG A 253 -26.30 -11.66 19.12
CA ARG A 253 -26.98 -10.43 18.66
C ARG A 253 -27.04 -10.32 17.14
N LYS A 254 -26.95 -11.46 16.44
CA LYS A 254 -26.95 -11.53 14.99
C LYS A 254 -28.16 -10.80 14.41
N LYS A 255 -27.94 -10.16 13.27
CA LYS A 255 -28.98 -9.54 12.44
C LYS A 255 -28.74 -9.96 11.00
N ASP A 256 -29.73 -9.74 10.15
CA ASP A 256 -29.59 -10.09 8.72
C ASP A 256 -28.76 -9.03 7.97
N THR A 257 -28.93 -7.75 8.31
CA THR A 257 -28.32 -6.64 7.58
C THR A 257 -27.81 -5.52 8.50
N GLY A 258 -27.02 -4.62 7.91
CA GLY A 258 -26.48 -3.44 8.57
C GLY A 258 -25.12 -3.65 9.23
N TYR A 259 -24.65 -2.63 9.92
CA TYR A 259 -23.34 -2.64 10.58
C TYR A 259 -23.34 -3.48 11.85
N VAL A 260 -22.25 -4.25 12.04
CA VAL A 260 -21.99 -5.03 13.25
C VAL A 260 -21.70 -4.08 14.42
N PHE A 261 -20.80 -3.10 14.21
CA PHE A 261 -20.40 -2.12 15.22
C PHE A 261 -20.93 -0.72 14.86
N ARG A 262 -22.06 -0.35 15.48
CA ARG A 262 -22.77 0.90 15.19
C ARG A 262 -23.09 1.71 16.44
N GLY A 263 -23.21 3.02 16.29
CA GLY A 263 -23.74 3.91 17.30
C GLY A 263 -25.28 3.86 17.39
N SER A 264 -25.84 4.68 18.26
CA SER A 264 -27.29 4.80 18.52
C SER A 264 -28.12 5.06 17.26
N GLU A 265 -27.60 5.84 16.31
CA GLU A 265 -28.29 6.20 15.05
C GLU A 265 -28.13 5.16 13.93
N GLY A 266 -27.72 3.93 14.24
CA GLY A 266 -27.53 2.87 13.24
C GLY A 266 -26.28 3.03 12.34
N ARG A 267 -25.59 4.17 12.44
CA ARG A 267 -24.34 4.48 11.72
C ARG A 267 -23.13 3.82 12.36
N PRO A 268 -22.07 3.50 11.58
CA PRO A 268 -20.85 2.92 12.15
C PRO A 268 -20.20 3.88 13.13
N PHE A 269 -19.40 3.34 14.06
CA PHE A 269 -18.59 4.18 14.96
C PHE A 269 -17.75 5.17 14.15
N THR A 270 -17.68 6.42 14.59
CA THR A 270 -16.78 7.41 13.99
C THR A 270 -15.34 7.15 14.43
N ASN A 271 -14.35 7.58 13.64
CA ASN A 271 -12.95 7.50 14.07
C ASN A 271 -12.73 8.20 15.41
N TYR A 272 -13.35 9.35 15.64
CA TYR A 272 -13.28 10.05 16.92
C TYR A 272 -13.77 9.17 18.08
N ARG A 273 -14.96 8.57 17.97
CA ARG A 273 -15.51 7.71 19.03
C ARG A 273 -14.64 6.48 19.29
N MET A 274 -14.09 5.87 18.23
CA MET A 274 -13.14 4.76 18.38
C MET A 274 -11.88 5.19 19.13
N HIS A 275 -11.24 6.29 18.73
CA HIS A 275 -10.02 6.79 19.40
C HIS A 275 -10.28 7.24 20.84
N TYR A 276 -11.43 7.87 21.09
CA TYR A 276 -11.84 8.23 22.44
C TYR A 276 -12.04 6.99 23.32
N ALA A 277 -12.74 5.97 22.81
CA ALA A 277 -13.00 4.74 23.55
C ALA A 277 -11.71 4.01 23.96
N ILE A 278 -10.78 3.79 23.02
CA ILE A 278 -9.53 3.09 23.33
C ILE A 278 -8.66 3.88 24.31
N ARG A 279 -8.57 5.22 24.16
CA ARG A 279 -7.84 6.09 25.09
C ARG A 279 -8.44 6.07 26.49
N LYS A 280 -9.77 6.09 26.59
CA LYS A 280 -10.49 5.99 27.86
C LYS A 280 -10.20 4.65 28.55
N LEU A 281 -10.15 3.55 27.79
CA LEU A 281 -9.77 2.25 28.33
C LEU A 281 -8.31 2.22 28.81
N CYS A 282 -7.36 2.74 28.03
CA CYS A 282 -5.95 2.81 28.45
C CYS A 282 -5.80 3.56 29.78
N ARG A 283 -6.49 4.70 29.93
CA ARG A 283 -6.49 5.48 31.18
C ARG A 283 -7.09 4.72 32.37
N LYS A 284 -8.13 3.90 32.15
CA LYS A 284 -8.74 3.09 33.20
C LYS A 284 -7.82 1.95 33.66
N VAL A 285 -7.13 1.31 32.72
CA VAL A 285 -6.21 0.21 33.05
C VAL A 285 -4.89 0.74 33.64
N GLY A 286 -4.48 1.96 33.27
CA GLY A 286 -3.27 2.59 33.81
C GLY A 286 -2.00 2.34 33.00
N PHE A 287 -2.10 1.95 31.72
CA PHE A 287 -0.93 1.79 30.84
C PHE A 287 -0.91 2.81 29.69
N ARG A 288 0.18 2.78 28.92
CA ARG A 288 0.46 3.70 27.79
C ARG A 288 -0.73 3.85 26.84
N THR A 289 -0.85 5.03 26.24
CA THR A 289 -1.91 5.27 25.25
C THR A 289 -1.62 4.52 23.95
N ILE A 290 -2.52 3.62 23.55
CA ILE A 290 -2.43 2.89 22.28
C ILE A 290 -3.47 3.35 21.25
N GLY A 291 -3.28 2.94 20.00
CA GLY A 291 -4.24 3.11 18.91
C GLY A 291 -4.81 1.78 18.42
N TRP A 292 -5.82 1.84 17.56
CA TRP A 292 -6.46 0.64 16.99
C TRP A 292 -5.52 -0.22 16.13
N HIS A 293 -4.49 0.39 15.53
CA HIS A 293 -3.47 -0.37 14.81
C HIS A 293 -2.57 -1.18 15.75
N THR A 294 -2.42 -0.78 17.03
CA THR A 294 -1.71 -1.56 18.03
C THR A 294 -2.40 -2.90 18.25
N LEU A 295 -3.75 -2.94 18.36
CA LEU A 295 -4.50 -4.21 18.49
C LEU A 295 -4.26 -5.15 17.30
N ARG A 296 -4.15 -4.59 16.09
CA ARG A 296 -3.79 -5.35 14.89
C ARG A 296 -2.34 -5.85 14.90
N HIS A 297 -1.41 -5.05 15.43
CA HIS A 297 -0.03 -5.47 15.64
C HIS A 297 0.06 -6.56 16.71
N THR A 298 -0.76 -6.48 17.77
CA THR A 298 -0.91 -7.52 18.79
C THR A 298 -1.33 -8.84 18.17
N PHE A 299 -2.41 -8.87 17.38
CA PHE A 299 -2.84 -10.09 16.68
C PHE A 299 -1.70 -10.77 15.92
N ALA A 300 -0.97 -9.99 15.11
CA ALA A 300 0.10 -10.53 14.28
C ALA A 300 1.32 -11.00 15.09
N SER A 301 1.71 -10.23 16.11
CA SER A 301 2.85 -10.56 16.98
C SER A 301 2.54 -11.82 17.78
N HIS A 302 1.32 -11.93 18.32
CA HIS A 302 0.85 -13.09 19.07
C HIS A 302 0.77 -14.37 18.23
N LEU A 303 0.40 -14.28 16.94
CA LEU A 303 0.46 -15.43 16.04
C LEU A 303 1.91 -15.81 15.72
N ALA A 304 2.77 -14.82 15.45
CA ALA A 304 4.18 -15.07 15.16
C ALA A 304 4.89 -15.73 16.36
N MET A 305 4.65 -15.25 17.58
CA MET A 305 5.15 -15.82 18.84
C MET A 305 4.71 -17.28 19.05
N ARG A 306 3.53 -17.66 18.55
CA ARG A 306 3.02 -19.03 18.59
C ARG A 306 3.52 -19.90 17.43
N GLY A 307 4.50 -19.42 16.66
CA GLY A 307 5.11 -20.17 15.56
C GLY A 307 4.28 -20.23 14.28
N VAL A 308 3.21 -19.42 14.15
CA VAL A 308 2.40 -19.41 12.93
C VAL A 308 3.24 -18.89 11.76
N PRO A 309 3.29 -19.60 10.61
CA PRO A 309 4.09 -19.17 9.46
C PRO A 309 3.73 -17.76 8.98
N LEU A 310 4.74 -16.93 8.72
CA LEU A 310 4.55 -15.55 8.25
C LEU A 310 3.71 -15.45 6.96
N PRO A 311 3.73 -16.39 6.00
CA PRO A 311 2.80 -16.39 4.87
C PRO A 311 1.32 -16.47 5.29
N ALA A 312 0.98 -17.32 6.27
CA ALA A 312 -0.38 -17.41 6.79
C ALA A 312 -0.79 -16.12 7.52
N ILE A 313 0.12 -15.54 8.31
CA ILE A 313 -0.12 -14.23 8.96
C ILE A 313 -0.33 -13.13 7.90
N LYS A 314 0.46 -13.12 6.81
CA LYS A 314 0.30 -12.17 5.69
C LYS A 314 -1.10 -12.26 5.08
N GLU A 315 -1.63 -13.47 4.91
CA GLU A 315 -2.96 -13.72 4.38
C GLU A 315 -4.06 -13.23 5.32
N LEU A 316 -4.03 -13.65 6.59
CA LEU A 316 -4.98 -13.21 7.62
C LEU A 316 -5.00 -11.68 7.78
N MET A 317 -3.83 -11.06 7.75
CA MET A 317 -3.68 -9.61 7.82
C MET A 317 -4.10 -8.91 6.52
N GLY A 318 -4.10 -9.57 5.37
CA GLY A 318 -4.29 -8.93 4.08
C GLY A 318 -3.17 -7.93 3.76
N HIS A 319 -1.91 -8.34 3.94
CA HIS A 319 -0.75 -7.58 3.48
C HIS A 319 -0.46 -7.87 2.00
N SER A 320 -0.24 -6.80 1.21
CA SER A 320 0.10 -6.94 -0.21
C SER A 320 1.45 -7.62 -0.41
N THR A 321 2.44 -7.25 0.39
CA THR A 321 3.80 -7.79 0.32
C THR A 321 4.19 -8.51 1.60
N ILE A 322 4.96 -9.59 1.47
CA ILE A 322 5.50 -10.33 2.63
C ILE A 322 6.43 -9.43 3.46
N THR A 323 7.15 -8.51 2.83
CA THR A 323 8.01 -7.52 3.50
C THR A 323 7.29 -6.73 4.60
N THR A 324 5.99 -6.49 4.46
CA THR A 324 5.20 -5.82 5.52
C THR A 324 5.01 -6.73 6.73
N THR A 325 4.83 -8.04 6.51
CA THR A 325 4.68 -9.06 7.56
C THR A 325 6.02 -9.45 8.19
N MET A 326 7.13 -9.36 7.45
CA MET A 326 8.47 -9.65 7.96
C MET A 326 8.85 -8.83 9.19
N ARG A 327 8.15 -7.73 9.46
CA ARG A 327 8.34 -6.95 10.68
C ARG A 327 8.02 -7.72 11.95
N TYR A 328 7.23 -8.79 11.90
CA TYR A 328 6.94 -9.66 13.05
C TYR A 328 7.88 -10.85 13.16
N ALA A 329 8.83 -11.02 12.23
CA ALA A 329 9.72 -12.17 12.22
C ALA A 329 10.61 -12.25 13.49
N HIS A 330 10.96 -11.10 14.07
CA HIS A 330 11.83 -11.03 15.24
C HIS A 330 11.20 -11.57 16.54
N VAL A 331 9.86 -11.64 16.62
CA VAL A 331 9.15 -12.25 17.77
C VAL A 331 8.75 -13.70 17.52
N ALA A 332 9.01 -14.23 16.32
CA ALA A 332 8.77 -15.63 16.06
C ALA A 332 9.82 -16.47 16.82
N PRO A 333 9.43 -17.66 17.34
CA PRO A 333 10.38 -18.57 17.97
C PRO A 333 11.57 -18.82 17.04
N SER A 334 12.79 -18.78 17.59
CA SER A 334 13.97 -19.19 16.85
C SER A 334 13.92 -20.70 16.65
N THR A 335 13.47 -21.11 15.47
CA THR A 335 13.34 -22.53 15.11
C THR A 335 14.56 -23.05 14.38
N LEU A 336 15.68 -22.32 14.31
CA LEU A 336 16.84 -22.77 13.50
C LEU A 336 17.29 -24.18 13.89
N ARG A 337 17.35 -24.49 15.20
CA ARG A 337 17.69 -25.83 15.67
C ARG A 337 16.59 -26.85 15.38
N THR A 338 15.34 -26.55 15.75
CA THR A 338 14.18 -27.43 15.48
C THR A 338 13.98 -27.72 13.99
N ALA A 339 14.20 -26.73 13.12
CA ALA A 339 14.09 -26.86 11.67
C ALA A 339 15.18 -27.77 11.09
N ILE A 340 16.39 -27.72 11.64
CA ILE A 340 17.45 -28.66 11.29
C ILE A 340 17.13 -30.07 11.84
N GLU A 341 16.59 -30.17 13.05
CA GLU A 341 16.16 -31.44 13.65
C GLU A 341 15.01 -32.12 12.88
N MET A 342 14.14 -31.35 12.20
CA MET A 342 13.10 -31.90 11.32
C MET A 342 13.67 -32.65 10.09
N LEU A 343 14.92 -32.39 9.71
CA LEU A 343 15.59 -33.14 8.65
C LEU A 343 16.07 -34.52 9.12
N ASN A 344 16.03 -34.80 10.44
CA ASN A 344 16.41 -36.10 10.97
C ASN A 344 15.36 -37.15 10.54
N PRO A 345 15.75 -38.19 9.77
CA PRO A 345 14.83 -39.23 9.29
C PRO A 345 14.09 -39.95 10.42
N LYS A 346 14.66 -39.99 11.63
CA LYS A 346 14.05 -40.62 12.80
C LYS A 346 12.93 -39.79 13.44
N THR A 347 12.86 -38.49 13.12
CA THR A 347 11.82 -37.55 13.61
C THR A 347 10.67 -37.40 12.60
N MET A 348 10.80 -37.97 11.39
CA MET A 348 9.76 -37.94 10.35
C MET A 348 8.60 -38.91 10.66
N MET A 349 7.89 -38.69 11.75
CA MET A 349 6.53 -39.19 11.91
C MET A 349 5.64 -38.07 12.46
N ALA A 350 4.53 -37.84 11.76
CA ALA A 350 3.42 -36.94 12.09
C ALA A 350 3.49 -35.46 11.67
N THR A 351 3.70 -35.15 10.38
CA THR A 351 3.10 -33.94 9.78
C THR A 351 2.75 -34.17 8.31
N ASP A 352 1.47 -34.43 8.03
CA ASP A 352 0.91 -34.58 6.69
C ASP A 352 0.52 -33.20 6.11
N SER A 353 1.50 -32.32 5.93
CA SER A 353 1.25 -30.93 5.46
C SER A 353 2.11 -30.49 4.28
N GLY A 354 2.66 -31.44 3.51
CA GLY A 354 3.38 -31.18 2.26
C GLY A 354 2.70 -31.87 1.09
N GLN A 355 2.59 -31.21 -0.05
CA GLN A 355 2.35 -31.95 -1.30
C GLN A 355 3.56 -32.88 -1.52
N PRO A 356 3.36 -34.18 -1.76
CA PRO A 356 4.47 -35.07 -2.10
C PRO A 356 5.00 -34.65 -3.47
N VAL A 357 6.06 -33.84 -3.48
CA VAL A 357 6.87 -33.66 -4.67
C VAL A 357 7.72 -34.93 -4.74
N GLY A 358 7.18 -35.96 -5.37
CA GLY A 358 7.86 -37.24 -5.54
C GLY A 358 9.25 -37.00 -6.11
N ASN A 359 10.27 -37.40 -5.36
CA ASN A 359 11.64 -37.38 -5.87
C ASN A 359 11.69 -38.31 -7.07
N ARG A 360 11.92 -37.75 -8.26
CA ARG A 360 12.12 -38.44 -9.55
C ARG A 360 13.09 -39.63 -9.43
N TRP A 361 14.01 -39.56 -8.47
CA TRP A 361 14.94 -40.63 -8.15
C TRP A 361 14.27 -41.93 -7.70
N GLN A 362 13.20 -41.88 -6.90
CA GLN A 362 12.47 -43.07 -6.46
C GLN A 362 11.66 -43.71 -7.60
N GLU A 363 11.13 -42.92 -8.52
CA GLU A 363 10.49 -43.43 -9.75
C GLU A 363 11.51 -44.12 -10.65
N VAL A 364 12.71 -43.54 -10.81
CA VAL A 364 13.81 -44.15 -11.58
C VAL A 364 14.29 -45.45 -10.92
N GLN A 365 14.44 -45.50 -9.59
CA GLN A 365 14.81 -46.75 -8.91
C GLN A 365 13.73 -47.83 -9.06
N ARG A 366 12.44 -47.45 -8.97
CA ARG A 366 11.32 -48.39 -9.21
C ARG A 366 11.24 -48.85 -10.66
N SER A 367 11.54 -48.00 -11.64
CA SER A 367 11.59 -48.40 -13.05
C SER A 367 12.78 -49.33 -13.33
N VAL A 368 13.95 -49.06 -12.76
CA VAL A 368 15.14 -49.92 -12.86
C VAL A 368 14.90 -51.27 -12.19
N ALA A 369 14.26 -51.30 -11.01
CA ALA A 369 13.90 -52.54 -10.35
C ALA A 369 12.86 -53.35 -11.14
N ARG A 370 11.84 -52.70 -11.73
CA ARG A 370 10.88 -53.37 -12.62
C ARG A 370 11.53 -53.94 -13.88
N GLN A 371 12.48 -53.21 -14.49
CA GLN A 371 13.23 -53.71 -15.65
C GLN A 371 14.12 -54.90 -15.30
N LYS A 372 14.77 -54.89 -14.12
CA LYS A 372 15.57 -56.03 -13.65
C LYS A 372 14.73 -57.27 -13.38
N ASN A 373 13.55 -57.13 -12.78
CA ASN A 373 12.67 -58.27 -12.54
C ASN A 373 12.06 -58.82 -13.83
N ALA A 374 11.68 -57.97 -14.78
CA ALA A 374 11.21 -58.42 -16.09
C ALA A 374 12.30 -59.14 -16.90
N ALA A 375 13.58 -58.77 -16.75
CA ALA A 375 14.69 -59.47 -17.39
C ALA A 375 14.99 -60.84 -16.75
N ALA A 376 14.62 -61.04 -15.47
CA ALA A 376 14.79 -62.30 -14.76
C ALA A 376 13.65 -63.31 -15.00
N GLU A 377 12.50 -62.87 -15.51
CA GLU A 377 11.38 -63.76 -15.90
C GLU A 377 11.51 -64.29 -17.34
N TYR A 378 12.46 -63.78 -18.13
CA TYR A 378 12.71 -64.18 -19.53
C TYR A 378 14.08 -64.86 -19.74
N ALA A 379 14.80 -65.17 -18.67
CA ALA A 379 16.03 -65.96 -18.65
C ALA A 379 15.76 -67.24 -17.85
#